data_AF-A0A9D2P046-F1
#
_entry.id   AF-A0A9D2P046-F1
#
_cell.length_a   1.000
_cell.length_b   1.000
_cell.length_c   1.000
_cell.angle_alpha   90.00
_cell.angle_beta   90.00
_cell.angle_gamma   90.00
#
_symmetry.space_group_name_H-M   'P 1'
#
loop_
_entity.id
_entity.type
_entity.pdbx_description
1 polymer ?
#
loop_
_entity_poly.entity_id
_entity_poly.type
_entity_poly.pdbx_seq_one_letter_code
_entity_poly.pdbx_strand_id
1 'polypeptide(L)'
;DPANEPQYEKEGFLEMGVSPLAAPDQPTYVTLDFVKGVPTAIDGEAMKASDIIRKLNKLGGENGIGLLDIVENRLVGMKDRGVYETPGGTILYHAHEALEMITIDKDTAHMKTKLAVDFADLVYNGKWFTPLREALSAFADKTQEHVTGTVKLKLYKGNIINAGITSPESLYSEELVTFEESDYNQDDATGFINLWGLPDTVQALREQGKL
;
A
#
# COMPACT_ATOMS: atom_id res chain seq x y z
N ASP A 1 28.75 3.70 7.00
CA ASP A 1 28.57 3.76 8.47
C ASP A 1 27.16 4.24 8.77
N PRO A 2 26.29 3.42 9.39
CA PRO A 2 24.94 3.82 9.79
C PRO A 2 24.87 5.01 10.76
N ALA A 3 25.96 5.38 11.41
CA ALA A 3 26.00 6.54 12.29
C ALA A 3 25.95 7.90 11.55
N ASN A 4 26.22 7.92 10.24
CA ASN A 4 26.27 9.16 9.45
C ASN A 4 24.95 9.38 8.71
N GLU A 5 24.49 10.63 8.61
CA GLU A 5 23.35 10.98 7.74
C GLU A 5 23.67 10.74 6.25
N PRO A 6 22.70 10.33 5.42
CA PRO A 6 22.85 10.35 3.97
C PRO A 6 23.10 11.77 3.46
N GLN A 7 23.99 11.92 2.50
CA GLN A 7 24.38 13.24 1.97
C GLN A 7 23.47 13.67 0.82
N TYR A 8 22.15 13.73 1.06
CA TYR A 8 21.16 14.00 0.01
C TYR A 8 21.37 15.32 -0.76
N GLU A 9 21.94 16.33 -0.10
CA GLU A 9 22.23 17.64 -0.71
C GLU A 9 23.57 17.71 -1.46
N LYS A 10 24.38 16.64 -1.39
CA LYS A 10 25.65 16.60 -2.11
C LYS A 10 25.38 16.32 -3.58
N GLU A 11 25.95 17.15 -4.45
CA GLU A 11 25.86 16.97 -5.90
C GLU A 11 26.27 15.56 -6.34
N GLY A 12 25.41 14.93 -7.14
CA GLY A 12 25.61 13.57 -7.64
C GLY A 12 25.33 12.45 -6.62
N PHE A 13 24.83 12.75 -5.41
CA PHE A 13 24.40 11.70 -4.47
C PHE A 13 23.05 11.10 -4.85
N LEU A 14 22.10 11.95 -5.28
CA LEU A 14 20.82 11.53 -5.83
C LEU A 14 20.91 11.53 -7.36
N GLU A 15 20.51 10.43 -7.99
CA GLU A 15 20.56 10.24 -9.45
C GLU A 15 19.16 10.23 -10.08
N MET A 16 18.12 9.88 -9.32
CA MET A 16 16.75 9.77 -9.82
C MET A 16 15.87 10.98 -9.47
N GLY A 17 16.23 11.75 -8.45
CA GLY A 17 15.41 12.88 -7.99
C GLY A 17 16.18 13.93 -7.21
N VAL A 18 15.44 14.75 -6.48
CA VAL A 18 15.95 15.74 -5.54
C VAL A 18 15.58 15.36 -4.10
N SER A 19 16.18 16.01 -3.12
CA SER A 19 15.74 15.85 -1.72
C SER A 19 14.40 16.53 -1.47
N PRO A 20 13.67 16.19 -0.40
CA PRO A 20 12.49 16.94 0.05
C PRO A 20 12.75 18.43 0.28
N LEU A 21 13.97 18.79 0.68
CA LEU A 21 14.39 20.18 0.87
C LEU A 21 14.41 20.93 -0.47
N ALA A 22 15.06 20.34 -1.48
CA ALA A 22 15.24 20.91 -2.81
C ALA A 22 14.00 20.77 -3.73
N ALA A 23 13.06 19.87 -3.40
CA ALA A 23 11.80 19.72 -4.13
C ALA A 23 10.98 21.04 -4.16
N PRO A 24 10.21 21.32 -5.22
CA PRO A 24 9.41 22.54 -5.33
C PRO A 24 8.45 22.73 -4.15
N ASP A 25 8.25 23.98 -3.75
CA ASP A 25 7.25 24.36 -2.74
C ASP A 25 5.84 24.50 -3.35
N GLN A 26 5.45 23.52 -4.16
CA GLN A 26 4.17 23.48 -4.85
C GLN A 26 3.68 22.03 -4.94
N PRO A 27 2.43 21.73 -4.59
CA PRO A 27 1.91 20.39 -4.72
C PRO A 27 1.69 20.00 -6.18
N THR A 28 2.05 18.76 -6.51
CA THR A 28 1.73 18.12 -7.79
C THR A 28 0.59 17.13 -7.58
N TYR A 29 -0.43 17.18 -8.44
CA TYR A 29 -1.49 16.17 -8.45
C TYR A 29 -1.27 15.19 -9.59
N VAL A 30 -1.58 13.92 -9.34
CA VAL A 30 -1.52 12.85 -10.34
C VAL A 30 -2.68 11.90 -10.13
N THR A 31 -3.31 11.43 -11.21
CA THR A 31 -4.25 10.30 -11.15
C THR A 31 -3.64 9.05 -11.78
N LEU A 32 -3.86 7.89 -11.17
CA LEU A 32 -3.48 6.59 -11.69
C LEU A 32 -4.72 5.73 -11.87
N ASP A 33 -4.88 5.16 -13.06
CA ASP A 33 -5.96 4.21 -13.36
C ASP A 33 -5.42 2.78 -13.30
N PHE A 34 -6.22 1.88 -12.75
CA PHE A 34 -5.91 0.46 -12.63
C PHE A 34 -7.04 -0.40 -13.19
N VAL A 35 -6.66 -1.51 -13.81
CA VAL A 35 -7.56 -2.59 -14.21
C VAL A 35 -7.00 -3.89 -13.68
N LYS A 36 -7.76 -4.56 -12.80
CA LYS A 36 -7.36 -5.81 -12.13
C LYS A 36 -5.96 -5.74 -11.51
N GLY A 37 -5.69 -4.66 -10.77
CA GLY A 37 -4.41 -4.39 -10.11
C GLY A 37 -3.30 -3.87 -11.03
N VAL A 38 -3.49 -3.88 -12.35
CA VAL A 38 -2.48 -3.42 -13.32
C VAL A 38 -2.68 -1.93 -13.62
N PRO A 39 -1.64 -1.08 -13.51
CA PRO A 39 -1.77 0.33 -13.88
C PRO A 39 -1.88 0.48 -15.40
N THR A 40 -2.84 1.29 -15.86
CA THR A 40 -3.18 1.43 -17.29
C THR A 40 -3.10 2.87 -17.82
N ALA A 41 -3.21 3.88 -16.96
CA ALA A 41 -3.13 5.29 -17.36
C ALA A 41 -2.61 6.20 -16.25
N ILE A 42 -2.10 7.36 -16.64
CA ILE A 42 -1.79 8.49 -15.75
C ILE A 42 -2.48 9.75 -16.29
N ASP A 43 -3.21 10.46 -15.44
CA ASP A 43 -3.94 11.70 -15.79
C ASP A 43 -4.90 11.52 -16.99
N GLY A 44 -5.53 10.34 -17.08
CA GLY A 44 -6.45 9.96 -18.16
C GLY A 44 -5.77 9.55 -19.47
N GLU A 45 -4.43 9.60 -19.54
CA GLU A 45 -3.66 9.18 -20.70
C GLU A 45 -3.25 7.70 -20.57
N ALA A 46 -3.83 6.84 -21.40
CA ALA A 46 -3.50 5.42 -21.44
C ALA A 46 -2.07 5.18 -21.95
N MET A 47 -1.31 4.35 -21.23
CA MET A 47 0.08 4.05 -21.57
C MET A 47 0.51 2.69 -21.01
N LYS A 48 1.64 2.16 -21.50
CA LYS A 48 2.16 0.87 -21.00
C LYS A 48 2.70 1.04 -19.58
N ALA A 49 2.61 -0.01 -18.77
CA ALA A 49 3.12 0.01 -17.39
C ALA A 49 4.58 0.49 -17.26
N SER A 50 5.46 0.18 -18.23
CA SER A 50 6.83 0.69 -18.23
C SER A 50 6.92 2.21 -18.39
N ASP A 51 6.02 2.80 -19.17
CA ASP A 51 5.96 4.26 -19.38
C ASP A 51 5.31 4.96 -18.18
N ILE A 52 4.34 4.32 -17.53
CA ILE A 52 3.80 4.74 -16.22
C ILE A 52 4.94 4.85 -15.22
N ILE A 53 5.75 3.80 -15.03
CA ILE A 53 6.86 3.81 -14.08
C ILE A 53 7.86 4.94 -14.39
N ARG A 54 8.19 5.17 -15.68
CA ARG A 54 9.07 6.29 -16.07
C ARG A 54 8.48 7.66 -15.75
N LYS A 55 7.19 7.86 -16.02
CA LYS A 55 6.48 9.11 -15.72
C LYS A 55 6.41 9.34 -14.20
N LEU A 56 6.13 8.30 -13.42
CA LEU A 56 6.13 8.37 -11.95
C LEU A 56 7.54 8.57 -11.37
N ASN A 57 8.58 7.98 -11.97
CA ASN A 57 9.97 8.24 -11.56
C ASN A 57 10.31 9.72 -11.71
N LYS A 58 9.93 10.33 -12.83
CA LYS A 58 10.12 11.77 -13.05
C LYS A 58 9.34 12.60 -12.02
N LEU A 59 8.03 12.38 -11.91
CA LEU A 59 7.17 13.15 -11.00
C LEU A 59 7.59 13.00 -9.53
N GLY A 60 7.87 11.77 -9.11
CA GLY A 60 8.33 11.46 -7.76
C GLY A 60 9.72 12.02 -7.48
N GLY A 61 10.64 11.91 -8.44
CA GLY A 61 11.99 12.47 -8.34
C GLY A 61 11.96 13.99 -8.18
N GLU A 62 11.16 14.69 -9.00
CA GLU A 62 10.95 16.15 -8.89
C GLU A 62 10.33 16.57 -7.54
N ASN A 63 9.53 15.68 -6.92
CA ASN A 63 8.89 15.92 -5.63
C ASN A 63 9.68 15.36 -4.44
N GLY A 64 10.87 14.78 -4.65
CA GLY A 64 11.70 14.17 -3.61
C GLY A 64 11.11 12.94 -2.92
N ILE A 65 10.33 12.15 -3.64
CA ILE A 65 9.65 10.95 -3.16
C ILE A 65 10.52 9.70 -3.36
N GLY A 66 10.40 8.74 -2.44
CA GLY A 66 10.97 7.40 -2.61
C GLY A 66 12.43 7.29 -2.21
N LEU A 67 12.93 8.21 -1.38
CA LEU A 67 14.22 8.08 -0.70
C LEU A 67 14.07 7.11 0.47
N LEU A 68 14.94 6.12 0.54
CA LEU A 68 14.95 5.09 1.59
C LEU A 68 16.37 4.91 2.11
N ASP A 69 16.58 5.03 3.42
CA ASP A 69 17.83 4.72 4.12
C ASP A 69 17.57 3.59 5.12
N ILE A 70 18.17 2.43 4.88
CA ILE A 70 17.91 1.22 5.67
C ILE A 70 19.18 0.48 6.01
N VAL A 71 19.14 -0.24 7.14
CA VAL A 71 20.07 -1.34 7.42
C VAL A 71 19.31 -2.64 7.23
N GLU A 72 19.66 -3.39 6.20
CA GLU A 72 18.97 -4.61 5.80
C GLU A 72 19.72 -5.88 6.21
N ASN A 73 19.00 -7.00 6.32
CA ASN A 73 19.58 -8.31 6.55
C ASN A 73 19.83 -8.99 5.20
N ARG A 74 21.09 -9.21 4.85
CA ARG A 74 21.44 -9.99 3.67
C ARG A 74 21.20 -11.48 3.92
N LEU A 75 20.86 -12.20 2.85
CA LEU A 75 20.64 -13.65 2.87
C LEU A 75 21.79 -14.42 3.54
N VAL A 76 23.02 -13.99 3.34
CA VAL A 76 24.24 -14.64 3.86
C VAL A 76 24.55 -14.28 5.33
N GLY A 77 23.60 -13.70 6.06
CA GLY A 77 23.69 -13.43 7.51
C GLY A 77 24.40 -12.14 7.89
N MET A 78 24.83 -11.34 6.92
CA MET A 78 25.44 -10.03 7.14
C MET A 78 24.39 -8.92 7.13
N LYS A 79 24.68 -7.80 7.79
CA LYS A 79 23.92 -6.57 7.64
C LYS A 79 24.62 -5.63 6.68
N ASP A 80 23.84 -4.88 5.92
CA ASP A 80 24.35 -3.83 5.04
C ASP A 80 23.48 -2.59 5.16
N ARG A 81 24.07 -1.41 4.97
CA ARG A 81 23.31 -0.16 4.92
C ARG A 81 23.23 0.29 3.46
N GLY A 82 22.00 0.41 2.96
CA GLY A 82 21.71 0.91 1.63
C GLY A 82 20.92 2.21 1.69
N VAL A 83 21.25 3.11 0.77
CA VAL A 83 20.43 4.29 0.45
C VAL A 83 19.89 4.10 -0.96
N TYR A 84 18.58 4.12 -1.11
CA TYR A 84 17.87 3.76 -2.34
C TYR A 84 16.95 4.88 -2.80
N GLU A 85 16.78 4.99 -4.12
CA GLU A 85 15.81 5.86 -4.78
C GLU A 85 14.80 5.00 -5.54
N THR A 86 13.52 5.08 -5.16
CA THR A 86 12.44 4.30 -5.81
C THR A 86 11.19 5.15 -6.13
N PRO A 87 11.32 6.38 -6.65
CA PRO A 87 10.22 7.35 -6.73
C PRO A 87 8.94 6.78 -7.36
N GLY A 88 9.04 6.19 -8.56
CA GLY A 88 7.89 5.65 -9.26
C GLY A 88 7.32 4.38 -8.62
N GLY A 89 8.19 3.54 -8.05
CA GLY A 89 7.78 2.36 -7.30
C GLY A 89 7.01 2.72 -6.03
N THR A 90 7.50 3.69 -5.26
CA THR A 90 6.84 4.19 -4.04
C THR A 90 5.46 4.76 -4.35
N ILE A 91 5.33 5.59 -5.39
CA ILE A 91 4.04 6.16 -5.78
C ILE A 91 3.08 5.08 -6.26
N LEU A 92 3.55 4.17 -7.11
CA LEU A 92 2.71 3.10 -7.66
C LEU A 92 2.21 2.16 -6.57
N TYR A 93 3.08 1.77 -5.64
CA TYR A 93 2.72 0.90 -4.52
C TYR A 93 1.68 1.58 -3.61
N HIS A 94 1.90 2.84 -3.24
CA HIS A 94 0.95 3.62 -2.43
C HIS A 94 -0.41 3.78 -3.12
N ALA A 95 -0.41 4.08 -4.42
CA ALA A 95 -1.64 4.19 -5.20
C ALA A 95 -2.40 2.86 -5.27
N HIS A 96 -1.68 1.76 -5.46
CA HIS A 96 -2.26 0.42 -5.52
C HIS A 96 -2.90 0.02 -4.19
N GLU A 97 -2.17 0.20 -3.07
CA GLU A 97 -2.71 -0.06 -1.72
C GLU A 97 -3.94 0.81 -1.43
N ALA A 98 -3.93 2.08 -1.83
CA ALA A 98 -5.08 2.97 -1.67
C ALA A 98 -6.33 2.43 -2.38
N LEU A 99 -6.19 1.94 -3.62
CA LEU A 99 -7.32 1.34 -4.34
C LEU A 99 -7.83 0.07 -3.63
N GLU A 100 -6.91 -0.77 -3.15
CA GLU A 100 -7.26 -1.99 -2.42
C GLU A 100 -8.08 -1.74 -1.15
N MET A 101 -7.89 -0.60 -0.48
CA MET A 101 -8.67 -0.24 0.72
C MET A 101 -10.18 -0.23 0.48
N ILE A 102 -10.62 0.03 -0.76
CA ILE A 102 -12.04 0.05 -1.11
C ILE A 102 -12.46 -1.14 -1.98
N THR A 103 -11.56 -2.01 -2.45
CA THR A 103 -11.90 -3.12 -3.35
C THR A 103 -11.58 -4.52 -2.79
N ILE A 104 -10.88 -4.62 -1.65
CA ILE A 104 -10.55 -5.90 -1.01
C ILE A 104 -11.22 -5.99 0.35
N ASP A 105 -11.82 -7.15 0.65
CA ASP A 105 -12.43 -7.40 1.95
C ASP A 105 -11.40 -7.48 3.08
N LYS A 106 -11.87 -7.28 4.31
CA LYS A 106 -11.04 -7.19 5.51
C LYS A 106 -10.15 -8.43 5.75
N ASP A 107 -10.70 -9.62 5.61
CA ASP A 107 -9.99 -10.85 5.96
C ASP A 107 -8.93 -11.20 4.89
N THR A 108 -9.28 -10.99 3.62
CA THR A 108 -8.34 -11.12 2.50
C THR A 108 -7.21 -10.10 2.61
N ALA A 109 -7.50 -8.84 2.92
CA ALA A 109 -6.48 -7.79 3.11
C ALA A 109 -5.51 -8.13 4.26
N HIS A 110 -6.03 -8.63 5.39
CA HIS A 110 -5.23 -9.08 6.53
C HIS A 110 -4.31 -10.25 6.15
N MET A 111 -4.83 -11.25 5.43
CA MET A 111 -4.01 -12.37 4.98
C MET A 111 -2.96 -11.94 3.95
N LYS A 112 -3.35 -11.07 3.00
CA LYS A 112 -2.45 -10.53 1.97
C LYS A 112 -1.25 -9.81 2.59
N THR A 113 -1.45 -9.07 3.68
CA THR A 113 -0.35 -8.39 4.40
C THR A 113 0.71 -9.37 4.90
N LYS A 114 0.30 -10.54 5.42
CA LYS A 114 1.24 -11.57 5.89
C LYS A 114 1.97 -12.23 4.71
N LEU A 115 1.22 -12.64 3.70
CA LEU A 115 1.76 -13.35 2.54
C LEU A 115 2.64 -12.46 1.67
N ALA A 116 2.42 -11.15 1.66
CA ALA A 116 3.27 -10.19 0.97
C ALA A 116 4.69 -10.15 1.55
N VAL A 117 4.84 -10.28 2.88
CA VAL A 117 6.15 -10.37 3.54
C VAL A 117 6.87 -11.65 3.11
N ASP A 118 6.19 -12.79 3.18
CA ASP A 118 6.77 -14.08 2.73
C ASP A 118 7.15 -14.04 1.24
N PHE A 119 6.33 -13.41 0.40
CA PHE A 119 6.63 -13.23 -1.01
C PHE A 119 7.89 -12.36 -1.22
N ALA A 120 7.98 -11.24 -0.51
CA ALA A 120 9.14 -10.34 -0.57
C ALA A 120 10.43 -11.05 -0.13
N ASP A 121 10.37 -11.86 0.93
CA ASP A 121 11.51 -12.68 1.38
C ASP A 121 11.97 -13.68 0.33
N LEU A 122 11.05 -14.33 -0.39
CA LEU A 122 11.42 -15.22 -1.49
C LEU A 122 12.13 -14.46 -2.61
N VAL A 123 11.62 -13.29 -2.99
CA VAL A 123 12.22 -12.45 -4.04
C VAL A 123 13.61 -11.98 -3.62
N TYR A 124 13.75 -11.44 -2.41
CA TYR A 124 15.01 -10.95 -1.86
C TYR A 124 16.07 -12.06 -1.80
N ASN A 125 15.66 -13.27 -1.41
CA ASN A 125 16.54 -14.43 -1.32
C ASN A 125 16.85 -15.13 -2.66
N GLY A 126 16.44 -14.54 -3.79
CA GLY A 126 16.67 -15.11 -5.13
C GLY A 126 15.86 -16.36 -5.42
N LYS A 127 14.81 -16.64 -4.64
CA LYS A 127 13.95 -17.84 -4.74
C LYS A 127 12.80 -17.66 -5.73
N TRP A 128 13.03 -16.91 -6.81
CA TRP A 128 12.02 -16.60 -7.82
C TRP A 128 11.43 -17.86 -8.46
N PHE A 129 12.22 -18.88 -8.77
CA PHE A 129 11.74 -20.08 -9.47
C PHE A 129 11.20 -21.18 -8.53
N THR A 130 10.79 -20.82 -7.31
CA THR A 130 10.26 -21.80 -6.35
C THR A 130 8.75 -21.99 -6.48
N PRO A 131 8.22 -23.21 -6.26
CA PRO A 131 6.77 -23.45 -6.27
C PRO A 131 6.02 -22.62 -5.22
N LEU A 132 6.64 -22.31 -4.09
CA LEU A 132 6.03 -21.45 -3.07
C LEU A 132 5.78 -20.04 -3.61
N ARG A 133 6.73 -19.44 -4.33
CA ARG A 133 6.54 -18.14 -4.97
C ARG A 133 5.36 -18.19 -5.95
N GLU A 134 5.23 -19.25 -6.74
CA GLU A 134 4.09 -19.44 -7.67
C GLU A 134 2.75 -19.52 -6.94
N ALA A 135 2.68 -20.28 -5.84
CA ALA A 135 1.46 -20.37 -5.04
C ALA A 135 1.05 -19.00 -4.45
N LEU A 136 2.02 -18.22 -3.96
CA LEU A 136 1.80 -16.87 -3.46
C LEU A 136 1.40 -15.89 -4.58
N SER A 137 1.98 -16.01 -5.78
CA SER A 137 1.54 -15.24 -6.96
C SER A 137 0.09 -15.54 -7.31
N ALA A 138 -0.33 -16.82 -7.29
CA ALA A 138 -1.72 -17.18 -7.58
C ALA A 138 -2.70 -16.60 -6.54
N PHE A 139 -2.30 -16.56 -5.26
CA PHE A 139 -3.07 -15.84 -4.24
C PHE A 139 -3.17 -14.35 -4.58
N ALA A 140 -2.05 -13.69 -4.90
CA ALA A 140 -2.06 -12.28 -5.28
C ALA A 140 -2.95 -12.03 -6.50
N ASP A 141 -2.79 -12.78 -7.60
CA ASP A 141 -3.62 -12.67 -8.81
C ASP A 141 -5.12 -12.77 -8.49
N LYS A 142 -5.50 -13.69 -7.60
CA LYS A 142 -6.89 -13.83 -7.15
C LYS A 142 -7.40 -12.59 -6.44
N THR A 143 -6.59 -11.99 -5.55
CA THR A 143 -6.98 -10.76 -4.85
C THR A 143 -7.14 -9.56 -5.78
N GLN A 144 -6.52 -9.57 -6.96
CA GLN A 144 -6.53 -8.45 -7.89
C GLN A 144 -7.72 -8.42 -8.85
N GLU A 145 -8.55 -9.46 -8.89
CA GLU A 145 -9.65 -9.59 -9.88
C GLU A 145 -10.62 -8.39 -9.91
N HIS A 146 -10.81 -7.72 -8.77
CA HIS A 146 -11.73 -6.59 -8.59
C HIS A 146 -11.01 -5.25 -8.30
N VAL A 147 -9.68 -5.22 -8.32
CA VAL A 147 -8.89 -4.02 -8.03
C VAL A 147 -8.84 -3.14 -9.29
N THR A 148 -9.97 -2.52 -9.63
CA THR A 148 -10.16 -1.68 -10.83
C THR A 148 -10.70 -0.32 -10.40
N GLY A 149 -10.11 0.77 -10.86
CA GLY A 149 -10.52 2.12 -10.46
C GLY A 149 -9.43 3.17 -10.68
N THR A 150 -9.65 4.34 -10.10
CA THR A 150 -8.78 5.51 -10.23
C THR A 150 -8.38 6.03 -8.85
N VAL A 151 -7.10 6.33 -8.68
CA VAL A 151 -6.54 6.92 -7.47
C VAL A 151 -5.92 8.27 -7.80
N LYS A 152 -6.37 9.31 -7.11
CA LYS A 152 -5.79 10.65 -7.15
C LYS A 152 -4.88 10.86 -5.95
N LEU A 153 -3.65 11.25 -6.23
CA LEU A 153 -2.63 11.54 -5.22
C LEU A 153 -2.19 13.00 -5.30
N LYS A 154 -1.82 13.55 -4.15
CA LYS A 154 -1.10 14.81 -3.99
C LYS A 154 0.32 14.51 -3.55
N LEU A 155 1.28 14.88 -4.40
CA LEU A 155 2.72 14.74 -4.17
C LEU A 155 3.26 16.06 -3.66
N TYR A 156 4.05 16.03 -2.58
CA TYR A 156 4.60 17.26 -2.01
C TYR A 156 5.81 16.99 -1.11
N LYS A 157 6.99 17.47 -1.52
CA LYS A 157 8.23 17.45 -0.72
C LYS A 157 8.44 16.14 0.05
N GLY A 158 8.49 15.03 -0.69
CA GLY A 158 8.68 13.66 -0.18
C GLY A 158 7.43 12.94 0.28
N ASN A 159 6.28 13.62 0.35
CA ASN A 159 5.02 13.05 0.81
C ASN A 159 4.13 12.61 -0.35
N ILE A 160 3.43 11.49 -0.14
CA ILE A 160 2.33 11.01 -0.98
C ILE A 160 1.06 11.06 -0.14
N ILE A 161 0.07 11.83 -0.59
CA ILE A 161 -1.18 12.08 0.17
C ILE A 161 -2.37 11.67 -0.69
N ASN A 162 -3.28 10.87 -0.14
CA ASN A 162 -4.51 10.50 -0.83
C ASN A 162 -5.38 11.75 -1.07
N ALA A 163 -5.83 11.93 -2.31
CA ALA A 163 -6.67 13.06 -2.71
C ALA A 163 -7.98 12.63 -3.38
N GLY A 164 -8.24 11.33 -3.49
CA GLY A 164 -9.48 10.75 -3.99
C GLY A 164 -9.27 9.33 -4.49
N ILE A 165 -10.26 8.48 -4.31
CA ILE A 165 -10.25 7.08 -4.76
C ILE A 165 -11.65 6.78 -5.28
N THR A 166 -11.76 6.23 -6.48
CA THR A 166 -13.04 5.85 -7.08
C THR A 166 -12.92 4.49 -7.74
N SER A 167 -13.89 3.62 -7.53
CA SER A 167 -13.92 2.29 -8.14
C SER A 167 -15.35 1.88 -8.47
N PRO A 168 -15.62 1.30 -9.67
CA PRO A 168 -16.88 0.64 -9.94
C PRO A 168 -17.06 -0.68 -9.16
N GLU A 169 -15.99 -1.21 -8.57
CA GLU A 169 -15.94 -2.46 -7.80
C GLU A 169 -15.79 -2.16 -6.29
N SER A 170 -16.20 -0.97 -5.85
CA SER A 170 -16.07 -0.53 -4.47
C SER A 170 -16.94 -1.37 -3.52
N LEU A 171 -16.33 -1.84 -2.43
CA LEU A 171 -17.00 -2.41 -1.26
C LEU A 171 -17.49 -1.33 -0.29
N TYR A 172 -17.04 -0.08 -0.46
CA TYR A 172 -17.59 1.07 0.27
C TYR A 172 -18.94 1.48 -0.32
N SER A 173 -19.94 1.62 0.55
CA SER A 173 -21.26 2.17 0.24
C SER A 173 -21.61 3.25 1.27
N GLU A 174 -21.85 4.47 0.80
CA GLU A 174 -22.26 5.60 1.64
C GLU A 174 -23.62 5.34 2.33
N GLU A 175 -24.56 4.71 1.61
CA GLU A 175 -25.91 4.36 2.10
C GLU A 175 -25.86 3.41 3.32
N LEU A 176 -24.85 2.53 3.37
CA LEU A 176 -24.66 1.58 4.48
C LEU A 176 -23.93 2.16 5.69
N VAL A 177 -23.13 3.22 5.51
CA VAL A 177 -22.23 3.73 6.57
C VAL A 177 -22.55 5.15 7.03
N THR A 178 -23.51 5.82 6.39
CA THR A 178 -23.93 7.16 6.78
C THR A 178 -24.46 7.20 8.21
N PHE A 179 -24.24 8.34 8.89
CA PHE A 179 -24.83 8.63 10.20
C PHE A 179 -26.27 9.18 10.09
N GLU A 180 -26.75 9.41 8.87
CA GLU A 180 -28.13 9.82 8.60
C GLU A 180 -29.06 8.60 8.54
N GLU A 181 -30.13 8.66 7.73
CA GLU A 181 -30.93 7.49 7.43
C GLU A 181 -30.07 6.49 6.64
N SER A 182 -29.83 5.33 7.23
CA SER A 182 -28.95 4.29 6.68
C SER A 182 -29.73 3.02 6.37
N ASP A 183 -29.29 2.33 5.31
CA ASP A 183 -29.81 1.03 4.93
C ASP A 183 -29.37 -0.11 5.87
N TYR A 184 -28.44 0.17 6.80
CA TYR A 184 -28.02 -0.79 7.83
C TYR A 184 -28.98 -0.81 9.03
N ASN A 185 -29.52 -1.99 9.34
CA ASN A 185 -30.34 -2.21 10.53
C ASN A 185 -29.47 -2.24 11.81
N GLN A 186 -29.48 -1.14 12.56
CA GLN A 186 -28.68 -1.00 13.79
C GLN A 186 -29.14 -1.93 14.93
N ASP A 187 -30.37 -2.43 14.91
CA ASP A 187 -30.88 -3.34 15.95
C ASP A 187 -30.11 -4.68 15.99
N ASP A 188 -29.55 -5.09 14.85
CA ASP A 188 -28.76 -6.32 14.74
C ASP A 188 -27.47 -6.28 15.58
N ALA A 189 -26.95 -5.08 15.88
CA ALA A 189 -25.70 -4.88 16.62
C ALA A 189 -25.76 -5.44 18.04
N THR A 190 -26.90 -5.31 18.73
CA THR A 190 -27.04 -5.77 20.12
C THR A 190 -26.89 -7.29 20.21
N GLY A 191 -27.55 -8.02 19.30
CA GLY A 191 -27.45 -9.48 19.23
C GLY A 191 -26.02 -9.92 18.88
N PHE A 192 -25.40 -9.25 17.91
CA PHE A 192 -24.02 -9.53 17.51
C PHE A 192 -23.03 -9.34 18.67
N ILE A 193 -23.07 -8.21 19.38
CA ILE A 193 -22.15 -7.90 20.49
C ILE A 193 -22.25 -8.97 21.58
N ASN A 194 -23.48 -9.35 21.95
CA ASN A 194 -23.72 -10.36 22.98
C ASN A 194 -23.15 -11.73 22.60
N LEU A 195 -23.36 -12.17 21.35
CA LEU A 195 -22.86 -13.46 20.87
C LEU A 195 -21.33 -13.45 20.67
N TRP A 196 -20.79 -12.35 20.11
CA TRP A 196 -19.36 -12.21 19.84
C TRP A 196 -18.54 -12.17 21.14
N GLY A 197 -19.03 -11.43 22.15
CA GLY A 197 -18.37 -11.32 23.45
C GLY A 197 -18.67 -12.46 24.42
N LEU A 198 -19.56 -13.40 24.06
CA LEU A 198 -19.97 -14.48 24.96
C LEU A 198 -18.80 -15.36 25.44
N PRO A 199 -17.84 -15.78 24.58
CA PRO A 199 -16.72 -16.61 25.03
C PRO A 199 -15.87 -15.92 26.11
N ASP A 200 -15.60 -14.63 25.98
CA ASP A 200 -14.82 -13.85 26.94
C ASP A 200 -15.62 -13.61 28.23
N THR A 201 -16.92 -13.36 28.10
CA THR A 201 -17.84 -13.21 29.23
C THR A 201 -17.86 -14.48 30.09
N VAL A 202 -17.95 -15.66 29.48
CA VAL A 202 -17.92 -16.95 30.19
C VAL A 202 -16.58 -17.14 30.90
N GLN A 203 -15.46 -16.84 30.26
CA GLN A 203 -14.14 -16.93 30.90
C GLN A 203 -14.03 -15.99 32.11
N ALA A 204 -14.50 -14.75 31.98
CA ALA A 204 -14.50 -13.78 33.08
C ALA A 204 -15.40 -14.23 34.24
N LEU A 205 -16.58 -14.80 33.96
CA LEU A 205 -17.46 -15.34 35.00
C LEU A 205 -16.80 -16.50 35.76
N ARG A 206 -16.05 -17.37 35.06
CA ARG A 206 -15.31 -18.49 35.69
C ARG A 206 -14.28 -17.94 36.66
N GLU A 207 -13.48 -16.98 36.21
CA GLU A 207 -12.41 -16.36 37.01
C GLU A 207 -12.93 -15.61 38.24
N GLN A 208 -14.15 -15.09 38.15
CA GLN A 208 -14.84 -14.44 39.27
C GLN A 208 -15.58 -15.42 40.18
N GLY A 209 -15.59 -16.73 39.89
CA GLY A 209 -16.35 -17.74 40.64
C GLY A 209 -17.87 -17.56 40.54
N LYS A 210 -18.36 -17.01 39.42
CA LYS A 210 -19.78 -16.74 39.14
C LYS A 210 -20.42 -17.72 38.15
N LEU A 211 -19.68 -18.77 37.78
CA LEU A 211 -20.17 -19.91 36.99
C LEU A 211 -20.52 -21.09 37.89
#